data_AF-A0A418NMP5-F1
#
_entry.id   AF-A0A418NMP5-F1
#
_cell.length_a   1.000
_cell.length_b   1.000
_cell.length_c   1.000
_cell.angle_alpha   90.00
_cell.angle_beta   90.00
_cell.angle_gamma   90.00
#
_symmetry.space_group_name_H-M   'P 1'
#
loop_
_entity.id
_entity.type
_entity.pdbx_description
1 polymer ?
#
loop_
_entity_poly.entity_id
_entity_poly.type
_entity_poly.pdbx_seq_one_letter_code
_entity_poly.pdbx_strand_id
1 'polypeptide(L)'
;MRIGYLALPLALVAPLSVAKAQHPLVLERLETWNEAAPAPSADVLESAVRDKAETIYTARDTCPDSAVTIDSVKPATADGYVFGALVRGAVKNAWFVTARMPGCDDAPVRYMVMQDIDDSLKTIRVNRGTSHAWDSLIGDTLPSARLAATAALRRAGIDCSDEDGASLGVTRIASEEPDLGEEIFGIRYSGRWTEVWPIETCDRTVEVLIRFTADGDGGAFTRIPGDEIRVLP
;
A
#
# COMPACT_ATOMS: atom_id res chain seq x y z
N MET A 1 -8.51 1.36 -70.70
CA MET A 1 -8.70 2.20 -69.50
C MET A 1 -8.89 1.26 -68.32
N ARG A 2 -7.84 0.99 -67.54
CA ARG A 2 -7.87 0.14 -66.34
C ARG A 2 -7.30 0.97 -65.19
N ILE A 3 -8.15 1.26 -64.21
CA ILE A 3 -7.79 1.99 -62.99
C ILE A 3 -7.21 0.95 -62.02
N GLY A 4 -5.91 1.06 -61.75
CA GLY A 4 -5.24 0.25 -60.73
C GLY A 4 -5.42 0.88 -59.35
N TYR A 5 -6.06 0.16 -58.44
CA TYR A 5 -6.14 0.53 -57.04
C TYR A 5 -4.78 0.29 -56.37
N LEU A 6 -4.14 1.35 -55.86
CA LEU A 6 -3.05 1.24 -54.90
C LEU A 6 -3.64 0.84 -53.54
N ALA A 7 -3.27 -0.35 -53.06
CA ALA A 7 -3.52 -0.74 -51.67
C ALA A 7 -2.46 -0.06 -50.77
N LEU A 8 -2.91 0.79 -49.85
CA LEU A 8 -2.08 1.36 -48.79
C LEU A 8 -1.79 0.26 -47.76
N PRO A 9 -0.54 0.05 -47.32
CA PRO A 9 -0.26 -0.91 -46.25
C PRO A 9 -0.74 -0.32 -44.93
N LEU A 10 -1.66 -1.03 -44.28
CA LEU A 10 -2.08 -0.79 -42.91
C LEU A 10 -0.87 -1.08 -42.01
N ALA A 11 -0.22 -0.02 -41.51
CA ALA A 11 0.82 -0.17 -40.50
C ALA A 11 0.14 -0.65 -39.20
N LEU A 12 0.36 -1.91 -38.83
CA LEU A 12 0.07 -2.42 -37.49
C LEU A 12 0.94 -1.63 -36.51
N VAL A 13 0.34 -0.67 -35.79
CA VAL A 13 0.93 -0.14 -34.57
C VAL A 13 0.78 -1.25 -33.54
N ALA A 14 1.82 -2.05 -33.36
CA ALA A 14 1.89 -2.96 -32.22
C ALA A 14 1.75 -2.09 -30.95
N PRO A 15 0.88 -2.46 -29.99
CA PRO A 15 0.91 -1.80 -28.70
C PRO A 15 2.33 -1.99 -28.15
N LEU A 16 2.98 -0.88 -27.79
CA LEU A 16 4.18 -0.92 -26.97
C LEU A 16 3.78 -1.68 -25.71
N SER A 17 4.08 -2.98 -25.67
CA SER A 17 4.06 -3.75 -24.44
C SER A 17 4.94 -2.97 -23.50
N VAL A 18 4.34 -2.38 -22.47
CA VAL A 18 5.05 -1.91 -21.29
C VAL A 18 5.97 -3.06 -20.94
N ALA A 19 7.28 -2.86 -21.12
CA ALA A 19 8.25 -3.87 -20.76
C ALA A 19 7.91 -4.27 -19.33
N LYS A 20 7.71 -5.57 -19.06
CA LYS A 20 7.56 -6.06 -17.69
C LYS A 20 8.75 -5.52 -16.93
N ALA A 21 8.53 -4.50 -16.10
CA ALA A 21 9.63 -3.73 -15.51
C ALA A 21 10.51 -4.62 -14.62
N GLN A 22 9.95 -5.73 -14.15
CA GLN A 22 10.65 -6.72 -13.34
C GLN A 22 11.40 -7.79 -14.16
N HIS A 23 12.59 -8.15 -13.68
CA HIS A 23 13.39 -9.26 -14.21
C HIS A 23 12.60 -10.60 -14.14
N PRO A 24 12.55 -11.41 -15.21
CA PRO A 24 11.74 -12.64 -15.28
C PRO A 24 11.97 -13.62 -14.13
N LEU A 25 13.22 -13.81 -13.71
CA LEU A 25 13.57 -14.70 -12.58
C LEU A 25 12.93 -14.28 -11.25
N VAL A 26 12.71 -12.98 -11.04
CA VAL A 26 12.05 -12.51 -9.81
C VAL A 26 10.57 -12.84 -9.87
N LEU A 27 9.92 -12.65 -11.03
CA LEU A 27 8.51 -13.02 -11.21
C LEU A 27 8.30 -14.53 -11.02
N GLU A 28 9.12 -15.36 -11.65
CA GLU A 28 9.09 -16.82 -11.48
C GLU A 28 9.25 -17.22 -10.00
N ARG A 29 10.13 -16.51 -9.28
CA ARG A 29 10.35 -16.78 -7.86
C ARG A 29 9.14 -16.39 -6.99
N LEU A 30 8.51 -15.24 -7.28
CA LEU A 30 7.28 -14.80 -6.61
C LEU A 30 6.12 -15.76 -6.88
N GLU A 31 5.97 -16.21 -8.13
CA GLU A 31 4.98 -17.25 -8.50
C GLU A 31 5.21 -18.52 -7.69
N THR A 32 6.46 -19.03 -7.66
CA THR A 32 6.82 -20.23 -6.91
C THR A 32 6.45 -20.13 -5.42
N TRP A 33 6.73 -19.00 -4.77
CA TRP A 33 6.39 -18.82 -3.35
C TRP A 33 4.88 -18.78 -3.11
N ASN A 34 4.13 -18.11 -4.00
CA ASN A 34 2.67 -18.02 -3.87
C ASN A 34 1.95 -19.33 -4.15
N GLU A 35 2.48 -20.16 -5.06
CA GLU A 35 1.96 -21.50 -5.31
C GLU A 35 2.28 -22.47 -4.17
N ALA A 36 3.48 -22.38 -3.59
CA ALA A 36 3.93 -23.28 -2.53
C ALA A 36 3.19 -23.08 -1.19
N ALA A 37 2.71 -21.87 -0.92
CA ALA A 37 1.97 -21.53 0.28
C ALA A 37 0.80 -20.60 -0.10
N PRO A 38 -0.35 -21.15 -0.57
CA PRO A 38 -1.49 -20.33 -0.94
C PRO A 38 -2.12 -19.64 0.28
N ALA A 39 -2.95 -18.63 0.03
CA ALA A 39 -3.67 -17.94 1.09
C ALA A 39 -4.49 -18.93 1.96
N PRO A 40 -4.46 -18.79 3.30
CA PRO A 40 -5.36 -19.52 4.19
C PRO A 40 -6.83 -19.27 3.84
N SER A 41 -7.73 -20.07 4.41
CA SER A 41 -9.17 -19.86 4.24
C SER A 41 -9.60 -18.49 4.78
N ALA A 42 -10.73 -17.99 4.27
CA ALA A 42 -11.32 -16.72 4.71
C ALA A 42 -11.50 -16.68 6.24
N ASP A 43 -12.02 -17.74 6.85
CA ASP A 43 -12.23 -17.83 8.31
C ASP A 43 -10.92 -17.67 9.11
N VAL A 44 -9.81 -18.25 8.62
CA VAL A 44 -8.50 -18.15 9.27
C VAL A 44 -7.96 -16.71 9.16
N LEU A 45 -8.09 -16.10 7.99
CA LEU A 45 -7.69 -14.70 7.78
C LEU A 45 -8.56 -13.73 8.59
N GLU A 46 -9.87 -13.97 8.67
CA GLU A 46 -10.79 -13.17 9.49
C GLU A 46 -10.43 -13.23 10.96
N SER A 47 -10.11 -14.42 11.47
CA SER A 47 -9.63 -14.60 12.85
C SER A 47 -8.32 -13.82 13.07
N ALA A 48 -7.34 -13.98 12.18
CA ALA A 48 -6.04 -13.32 12.31
C ALA A 48 -6.13 -11.78 12.24
N VAL A 49 -7.06 -11.25 11.42
CA VAL A 49 -7.35 -9.81 11.36
C VAL A 49 -8.09 -9.34 12.61
N ARG A 50 -9.08 -10.11 13.08
CA ARG A 50 -9.85 -9.80 14.29
C ARG A 50 -8.98 -9.72 15.52
N ASP A 51 -8.14 -10.74 15.77
CA ASP A 51 -7.21 -10.76 16.89
C ASP A 51 -6.34 -9.49 16.88
N LYS A 52 -5.87 -9.08 15.69
CA LYS A 52 -5.08 -7.86 15.57
C LYS A 52 -5.90 -6.60 15.79
N ALA A 53 -7.11 -6.53 15.24
CA ALA A 53 -8.02 -5.41 15.41
C ALA A 53 -8.37 -5.20 16.90
N GLU A 54 -8.64 -6.27 17.65
CA GLU A 54 -8.85 -6.20 19.09
C GLU A 54 -7.66 -5.54 19.80
N THR A 55 -6.41 -5.94 19.51
CA THR A 55 -5.26 -5.28 20.13
C THR A 55 -5.15 -3.77 19.84
N ILE A 56 -5.74 -3.30 18.75
CA ILE A 56 -5.69 -1.90 18.31
C ILE A 56 -6.87 -1.09 18.88
N TYR A 57 -8.07 -1.67 18.90
CA TYR A 57 -9.32 -0.96 19.19
C TYR A 57 -9.93 -1.27 20.56
N THR A 58 -9.55 -2.36 21.23
CA THR A 58 -10.03 -2.68 22.59
C THR A 58 -9.50 -1.68 23.63
N ALA A 59 -8.43 -0.94 23.32
CA ALA A 59 -7.99 0.21 24.13
C ALA A 59 -8.94 1.43 24.06
N ARG A 60 -9.99 1.40 23.23
CA ARG A 60 -10.92 2.52 22.98
C ARG A 60 -12.39 2.22 23.30
N ASP A 61 -12.72 1.12 24.00
CA ASP A 61 -14.09 0.73 24.43
C ASP A 61 -15.18 0.73 23.34
N THR A 62 -14.82 0.64 22.05
CA THR A 62 -15.75 0.97 20.95
C THR A 62 -15.90 -0.09 19.86
N CYS A 63 -15.14 -1.19 19.89
CA CYS A 63 -15.20 -2.21 18.85
C CYS A 63 -15.95 -3.46 19.32
N PRO A 64 -17.18 -3.75 18.85
CA PRO A 64 -17.86 -5.00 19.18
C PRO A 64 -17.13 -6.20 18.55
N ASP A 65 -17.11 -7.35 19.25
CA ASP A 65 -16.39 -8.61 18.92
C ASP A 65 -16.63 -9.20 17.50
N SER A 66 -17.44 -8.57 16.66
CA SER A 66 -18.19 -9.26 15.59
C SER A 66 -18.43 -8.47 14.31
N ALA A 67 -17.52 -7.59 13.89
CA ALA A 67 -17.72 -6.88 12.61
C ALA A 67 -16.52 -6.84 11.67
N VAL A 68 -15.59 -7.81 11.72
CA VAL A 68 -14.56 -7.89 10.66
C VAL A 68 -15.17 -8.54 9.42
N THR A 69 -15.14 -7.84 8.29
CA THR A 69 -15.48 -8.38 6.97
C THR A 69 -14.31 -8.19 6.04
N ILE A 70 -13.79 -9.27 5.44
CA ILE A 70 -12.72 -9.19 4.45
C ILE A 70 -13.31 -8.76 3.10
N ASP A 71 -12.83 -7.64 2.58
CA ASP A 71 -13.16 -7.15 1.25
C ASP A 71 -12.28 -7.77 0.17
N SER A 72 -10.99 -7.96 0.47
CA SER A 72 -10.03 -8.53 -0.48
C SER A 72 -8.81 -9.14 0.21
N VAL A 73 -8.25 -10.15 -0.46
CA VAL A 73 -6.99 -10.79 -0.10
C VAL A 73 -6.11 -10.76 -1.35
N LYS A 74 -4.91 -10.21 -1.23
CA LYS A 74 -3.93 -10.14 -2.32
C LYS A 74 -2.57 -10.59 -1.81
N PRO A 75 -1.71 -11.19 -2.64
CA PRO A 75 -0.34 -11.49 -2.23
C PRO A 75 0.40 -10.24 -1.79
N ALA A 76 1.32 -10.40 -0.83
CA ALA A 76 2.24 -9.34 -0.40
C ALA A 76 3.71 -9.74 -0.58
N THR A 77 4.00 -10.81 -1.34
CA THR A 77 5.36 -11.36 -1.48
C THR A 77 6.37 -10.42 -2.10
N ALA A 78 5.90 -9.42 -2.87
CA ALA A 78 6.78 -8.43 -3.48
C ALA A 78 7.06 -7.23 -2.56
N ASP A 79 6.38 -7.08 -1.42
CA ASP A 79 6.74 -6.10 -0.40
C ASP A 79 8.18 -6.36 0.09
N GLY A 80 8.99 -5.31 0.22
CA GLY A 80 10.42 -5.45 0.55
C GLY A 80 10.71 -6.16 1.88
N TYR A 81 9.86 -5.97 2.89
CA TYR A 81 9.98 -6.68 4.17
C TYR A 81 9.71 -8.18 3.99
N VAL A 82 8.60 -8.52 3.33
CA VAL A 82 8.19 -9.91 3.08
C VAL A 82 9.17 -10.61 2.16
N PHE A 83 9.54 -9.98 1.04
CA PHE A 83 10.51 -10.51 0.08
C PHE A 83 11.82 -10.85 0.77
N GLY A 84 12.35 -9.93 1.58
CA GLY A 84 13.56 -10.18 2.37
C GLY A 84 13.40 -11.34 3.35
N ALA A 85 12.23 -11.48 3.99
CA ALA A 85 11.94 -12.59 4.90
C ALA A 85 11.82 -13.94 4.16
N LEU A 86 11.22 -13.98 2.98
CA LEU A 86 11.14 -15.16 2.11
C LEU A 86 12.52 -15.63 1.65
N VAL A 87 13.37 -14.70 1.21
CA VAL A 87 14.76 -15.00 0.81
C VAL A 87 15.55 -15.60 1.97
N ARG A 88 15.33 -15.14 3.21
CA ARG A 88 15.97 -15.69 4.41
C ARG A 88 15.31 -16.96 4.95
N GLY A 89 14.19 -17.41 4.38
CA GLY A 89 13.41 -18.55 4.88
C GLY A 89 12.79 -18.30 6.26
N ALA A 90 12.49 -17.05 6.60
CA ALA A 90 11.88 -16.68 7.88
C ALA A 90 10.35 -16.76 7.85
N VAL A 91 9.75 -16.60 6.67
CA VAL A 91 8.30 -16.72 6.44
C VAL A 91 8.05 -17.66 5.24
N LYS A 92 6.86 -18.26 5.19
CA LYS A 92 6.38 -19.07 4.06
C LYS A 92 5.70 -18.22 3.00
N ASN A 93 4.87 -17.27 3.41
CA ASN A 93 4.17 -16.33 2.53
C ASN A 93 3.58 -15.16 3.35
N ALA A 94 3.05 -14.14 2.67
CA ALA A 94 2.24 -13.09 3.27
C ALA A 94 1.19 -12.54 2.29
N TRP A 95 0.13 -11.95 2.84
CA TRP A 95 -0.98 -11.37 2.09
C TRP A 95 -1.38 -10.01 2.65
N PHE A 96 -1.71 -9.10 1.76
CA PHE A 96 -2.47 -7.91 2.09
C PHE A 96 -3.95 -8.29 2.20
N VAL A 97 -4.52 -8.08 3.38
CA VAL A 97 -5.93 -8.33 3.67
C VAL A 97 -6.59 -7.00 3.96
N THR A 98 -7.52 -6.57 3.09
CA THR A 98 -8.32 -5.37 3.33
C THR A 98 -9.63 -5.77 3.98
N ALA A 99 -9.93 -5.19 5.13
CA ALA A 99 -11.15 -5.46 5.88
C ALA A 99 -11.92 -4.19 6.19
N ARG A 100 -13.25 -4.31 6.32
CA ARG A 100 -14.10 -3.30 6.95
C ARG A 100 -14.46 -3.75 8.35
N MET A 101 -14.56 -2.78 9.25
CA MET A 101 -14.91 -3.01 10.65
C MET A 101 -15.99 -2.05 11.12
N PRO A 102 -17.26 -2.22 10.68
CA PRO A 102 -18.36 -1.37 11.09
C PRO A 102 -18.42 -1.21 12.62
N GLY A 103 -18.47 0.04 13.08
CA GLY A 103 -18.48 0.38 14.50
C GLY A 103 -17.09 0.55 15.13
N CYS A 104 -16.02 0.05 14.50
CA CYS A 104 -14.65 0.21 14.99
C CYS A 104 -13.86 1.24 14.16
N ASP A 105 -14.02 1.16 12.83
CA ASP A 105 -13.36 2.05 11.88
C ASP A 105 -14.24 2.24 10.64
N ASP A 106 -14.57 3.49 10.34
CA ASP A 106 -15.38 3.81 9.16
C ASP A 106 -14.57 3.69 7.86
N ALA A 107 -13.24 3.69 7.94
CA ALA A 107 -12.38 3.48 6.80
C ALA A 107 -12.07 1.98 6.61
N PRO A 108 -11.89 1.51 5.36
CA PRO A 108 -11.29 0.20 5.13
C PRO A 108 -9.89 0.18 5.75
N VAL A 109 -9.50 -0.94 6.34
CA VAL A 109 -8.20 -1.10 6.98
C VAL A 109 -7.46 -2.22 6.28
N ARG A 110 -6.23 -1.94 5.84
CA ARG A 110 -5.35 -2.95 5.24
C ARG A 110 -4.41 -3.51 6.29
N TYR A 111 -4.38 -4.82 6.36
CA TYR A 111 -3.48 -5.62 7.19
C TYR A 111 -2.50 -6.36 6.30
N MET A 112 -1.34 -6.69 6.85
CA MET A 112 -0.46 -7.70 6.30
C MET A 112 -0.48 -8.90 7.24
N VAL A 113 -0.92 -10.05 6.72
CA VAL A 113 -0.90 -11.33 7.41
C VAL A 113 0.26 -12.14 6.86
N MET A 114 1.20 -12.51 7.72
CA MET A 114 2.39 -13.29 7.37
C MET A 114 2.26 -14.68 7.97
N GLN A 115 2.62 -15.70 7.19
CA GLN A 115 2.71 -17.08 7.67
C GLN A 115 4.17 -17.40 7.97
N ASP A 116 4.48 -17.69 9.23
CA ASP A 116 5.80 -18.12 9.67
C ASP A 116 6.07 -19.58 9.26
N ILE A 117 7.32 -20.04 9.43
CA ILE A 117 7.74 -21.40 9.05
C ILE A 117 7.00 -22.51 9.81
N ASP A 118 6.45 -22.21 10.98
CA ASP A 118 5.68 -23.13 11.83
C ASP A 118 4.16 -23.07 11.55
N ASP A 119 3.76 -22.40 10.47
CA ASP A 119 2.37 -22.15 10.09
C ASP A 119 1.61 -21.19 11.01
N SER A 120 2.26 -20.59 12.01
CA SER A 120 1.64 -19.52 12.78
C SER A 120 1.47 -18.25 11.93
N LEU A 121 0.43 -17.48 12.26
CA LEU A 121 0.12 -16.24 11.55
C LEU A 121 0.49 -15.03 12.42
N LYS A 122 1.22 -14.10 11.80
CA LYS A 122 1.51 -12.79 12.37
C LYS A 122 0.82 -11.71 11.56
N THR A 123 0.02 -10.89 12.23
CA THR A 123 -0.74 -9.82 11.58
C THR A 123 -0.26 -8.44 12.04
N ILE A 124 -0.02 -7.55 11.09
CA ILE A 124 0.22 -6.12 11.34
C ILE A 124 -0.81 -5.28 10.59
N ARG A 125 -1.11 -4.08 11.13
CA ARG A 125 -1.90 -3.08 10.40
C ARG A 125 -0.95 -2.26 9.53
N VAL A 126 -1.22 -2.20 8.23
CA VAL A 126 -0.43 -1.44 7.25
C VAL A 126 -0.90 0.01 7.21
N ASN A 127 -2.17 0.23 6.92
CA ASN A 127 -2.76 1.58 6.88
C ASN A 127 -4.29 1.54 7.05
N ARG A 128 -4.85 2.70 7.34
CA ARG A 128 -6.30 2.97 7.22
C ARG A 128 -6.54 3.71 5.91
N GLY A 129 -7.67 3.45 5.25
CA GLY A 129 -8.03 4.05 3.98
C GLY A 129 -7.45 3.34 2.75
N THR A 130 -7.42 4.04 1.63
CA THR A 130 -6.97 3.51 0.32
C THR A 130 -5.56 4.00 -0.01
N SER A 131 -4.70 3.08 -0.46
CA SER A 131 -3.31 3.38 -0.79
C SER A 131 -2.75 2.30 -1.73
N HIS A 132 -1.99 2.73 -2.74
CA HIS A 132 -1.15 1.82 -3.54
C HIS A 132 0.23 1.62 -2.92
N ALA A 133 0.66 2.50 -2.01
CA ALA A 133 1.90 2.30 -1.28
C ALA A 133 1.78 1.07 -0.37
N TRP A 134 2.69 0.11 -0.51
CA TRP A 134 2.75 -1.08 0.33
C TRP A 134 3.49 -0.80 1.66
N ASP A 135 3.54 -1.76 2.58
CA ASP A 135 4.03 -1.54 3.96
C ASP A 135 5.45 -1.00 4.02
N SER A 136 6.40 -1.61 3.31
CA SER A 136 7.78 -1.12 3.27
C SER A 136 7.89 0.28 2.66
N LEU A 137 7.15 0.59 1.58
CA LEU A 137 7.14 1.94 1.01
C LEU A 137 6.51 2.98 1.97
N ILE A 138 5.49 2.59 2.74
CA ILE A 138 4.94 3.41 3.81
C ILE A 138 5.99 3.67 4.88
N GLY A 139 6.67 2.62 5.34
CA GLY A 139 7.76 2.70 6.33
C GLY A 139 8.87 3.66 5.92
N ASP A 140 9.27 3.62 4.65
CA ASP A 140 10.34 4.46 4.11
C ASP A 140 9.90 5.93 3.93
N THR A 141 8.62 6.15 3.60
CA THR A 141 8.10 7.49 3.25
C THR A 141 7.58 8.27 4.45
N LEU A 142 7.01 7.57 5.44
CA LEU A 142 6.33 8.18 6.58
C LEU A 142 7.21 9.15 7.40
N PRO A 143 8.50 8.87 7.64
CA PRO A 143 9.38 9.83 8.33
C PRO A 143 9.47 11.18 7.59
N SER A 144 9.58 11.17 6.26
CA SER A 144 9.61 12.40 5.45
C SER A 144 8.26 13.12 5.46
N ALA A 145 7.14 12.39 5.43
CA ALA A 145 5.81 12.98 5.56
C ALA A 145 5.60 13.65 6.92
N ARG A 146 6.07 13.03 8.00
CA ARG A 146 6.04 13.63 9.35
C ARG A 146 6.86 14.91 9.43
N LEU A 147 8.10 14.90 8.91
CA LEU A 147 8.94 16.11 8.86
C LEU A 147 8.26 17.25 8.08
N ALA A 148 7.63 16.93 6.95
CA ALA A 148 6.90 17.89 6.14
C ALA A 148 5.69 18.47 6.90
N ALA A 149 4.96 17.62 7.64
CA ALA A 149 3.85 18.04 8.48
C ALA A 149 4.30 18.97 9.63
N THR A 150 5.35 18.59 10.36
CA THR A 150 5.93 19.44 11.42
C THR A 150 6.38 20.79 10.87
N ALA A 151 7.03 20.81 9.70
CA ALA A 151 7.42 22.07 9.06
C ALA A 151 6.22 22.94 8.66
N ALA A 152 5.10 22.34 8.24
CA ALA A 152 3.87 23.07 7.93
C ALA A 152 3.22 23.67 9.19
N LEU A 153 3.16 22.93 10.29
CA LEU A 153 2.64 23.42 11.58
C LEU A 153 3.47 24.59 12.11
N ARG A 154 4.81 24.48 12.08
CA ARG A 154 5.72 25.56 12.46
C ARG A 154 5.49 26.82 11.60
N ARG A 155 5.30 26.68 10.29
CA ARG A 155 4.97 27.81 9.39
C ARG A 155 3.61 28.45 9.71
N ALA A 156 2.66 27.67 10.22
CA ALA A 156 1.36 28.15 10.65
C ALA A 156 1.38 28.79 12.06
N GLY A 157 2.53 28.84 12.72
CA GLY A 157 2.67 29.37 14.08
C GLY A 157 2.09 28.45 15.16
N ILE A 158 1.90 27.16 14.84
CA ILE A 158 1.44 26.15 15.78
C ILE A 158 2.69 25.52 16.40
N ASP A 159 2.84 25.70 17.71
CA ASP A 159 3.92 25.08 18.47
C ASP A 159 3.56 23.64 18.79
N CYS A 160 4.36 22.72 18.26
CA CYS A 160 4.23 21.27 18.43
C CYS A 160 5.54 20.76 18.98
N SER A 161 5.50 20.05 20.09
CA SER A 161 6.70 19.38 20.58
C SER A 161 6.94 18.12 19.72
N ASP A 162 8.21 17.82 19.42
CA ASP A 162 8.55 16.62 18.63
C ASP A 162 8.22 15.31 19.40
N GLU A 163 7.80 15.40 20.68
CA GLU A 163 7.35 14.29 21.53
C GLU A 163 5.87 13.92 21.33
N ASP A 164 5.08 14.77 20.67
CA ASP A 164 3.65 14.56 20.39
C ASP A 164 3.48 13.54 19.25
N GLY A 165 3.66 12.27 19.58
CA GLY A 165 3.74 11.12 18.67
C GLY A 165 2.82 11.21 17.44
N ALA A 166 3.39 11.61 16.30
CA ALA A 166 2.65 11.77 15.06
C ALA A 166 2.20 10.42 14.50
N SER A 167 0.92 10.29 14.15
CA SER A 167 0.36 9.06 13.59
C SER A 167 -0.16 9.27 12.16
N LEU A 168 -0.16 8.20 11.38
CA LEU A 168 -0.75 8.20 10.03
C LEU A 168 -2.26 7.99 10.16
N GLY A 169 -3.04 8.95 9.67
CA GLY A 169 -4.50 8.92 9.62
C GLY A 169 -5.04 8.07 8.45
N VAL A 170 -6.23 8.43 7.98
CA VAL A 170 -6.90 7.71 6.88
C VAL A 170 -6.36 8.17 5.52
N THR A 171 -5.55 7.33 4.88
CA THR A 171 -4.96 7.63 3.57
C THR A 171 -5.99 7.54 2.44
N ARG A 172 -5.72 8.26 1.35
CA ARG A 172 -6.54 8.17 0.14
C ARG A 172 -5.70 8.38 -1.12
N ILE A 173 -6.12 7.74 -2.20
CA ILE A 173 -5.60 8.01 -3.54
C ILE A 173 -6.16 9.35 -4.02
N ALA A 174 -5.27 10.26 -4.40
CA ALA A 174 -5.61 11.58 -4.94
C ALA A 174 -5.73 11.55 -6.47
N SER A 175 -4.79 10.86 -7.13
CA SER A 175 -4.81 10.66 -8.57
C SER A 175 -4.01 9.42 -8.98
N GLU A 176 -4.37 8.87 -10.14
CA GLU A 176 -3.65 7.81 -10.83
C GLU A 176 -3.32 8.33 -12.23
N GLU A 177 -2.06 8.17 -12.66
CA GLU A 177 -1.68 8.54 -14.01
C GLU A 177 -2.08 7.44 -15.01
N PRO A 178 -2.33 7.75 -16.29
CA PRO A 178 -2.74 6.75 -17.29
C PRO A 178 -1.72 5.63 -17.52
N ASP A 179 -0.46 5.82 -17.09
CA ASP A 179 0.62 4.84 -17.20
C ASP A 179 0.76 3.94 -15.97
N LEU A 180 -0.16 4.04 -14.98
CA LEU A 180 -0.15 3.20 -13.79
C LEU A 180 -0.30 1.73 -14.16
N GLY A 181 0.77 0.96 -13.98
CA GLY A 181 0.80 -0.47 -14.28
C GLY A 181 0.02 -1.27 -13.25
N GLU A 182 -0.34 -2.50 -13.60
CA GLU A 182 -1.07 -3.41 -12.72
C GLU A 182 -0.31 -3.70 -11.41
N GLU A 183 -1.06 -4.04 -10.37
CA GLU A 183 -0.50 -4.53 -9.12
C GLU A 183 -0.10 -6.01 -9.31
N ILE A 184 1.16 -6.32 -9.06
CA ILE A 184 1.73 -7.65 -9.19
C ILE A 184 2.28 -8.04 -7.82
N PHE A 185 1.71 -9.09 -7.24
CA PHE A 185 2.09 -9.62 -5.93
C PHE A 185 2.16 -8.59 -4.79
N GLY A 186 1.28 -7.59 -4.84
CA GLY A 186 1.08 -6.59 -3.78
C GLY A 186 1.75 -5.25 -4.02
N ILE A 187 2.51 -5.09 -5.12
CA ILE A 187 3.18 -3.82 -5.46
C ILE A 187 2.95 -3.43 -6.93
N ARG A 188 3.28 -2.19 -7.28
CA ARG A 188 3.25 -1.70 -8.67
C ARG A 188 4.66 -1.41 -9.16
N TYR A 189 5.03 -2.03 -10.27
CA TYR A 189 6.38 -1.88 -10.85
C TYR A 189 6.47 -0.76 -11.89
N SER A 190 5.36 -0.15 -12.31
CA SER A 190 5.39 0.92 -13.31
C SER A 190 4.31 1.96 -13.08
N GLY A 191 4.57 3.16 -13.60
CA GLY A 191 3.66 4.29 -13.61
C GLY A 191 3.69 5.12 -12.34
N ARG A 192 2.72 6.01 -12.23
CA ARG A 192 2.70 7.08 -11.22
C ARG A 192 1.33 7.22 -10.58
N TRP A 193 1.35 7.61 -9.32
CA TRP A 193 0.14 7.91 -8.58
C TRP A 193 0.43 8.95 -7.50
N THR A 194 -0.63 9.56 -6.99
CA THR A 194 -0.55 10.53 -5.91
C THR A 194 -1.49 10.09 -4.79
N GLU A 195 -1.04 10.22 -3.55
CA GLU A 195 -1.84 9.95 -2.36
C GLU A 195 -1.85 11.17 -1.44
N VAL A 196 -2.91 11.30 -0.64
CA VAL A 196 -2.91 12.20 0.52
C VAL A 196 -2.77 11.38 1.79
N TRP A 197 -1.75 11.70 2.56
CA TRP A 197 -1.46 11.09 3.86
C TRP A 197 -1.72 12.11 4.96
N PRO A 198 -2.82 11.96 5.71
CA PRO A 198 -3.06 12.77 6.90
C PRO A 198 -2.07 12.37 8.00
N ILE A 199 -1.35 13.34 8.53
CA ILE A 199 -0.50 13.19 9.71
C ILE A 199 -1.24 13.84 10.89
N GLU A 200 -1.63 13.02 11.85
CA GLU A 200 -2.33 13.43 13.07
C GLU A 200 -1.28 13.69 14.15
N THR A 201 -1.16 14.94 14.61
CA THR A 201 -0.23 15.37 15.67
C THR A 201 -0.72 16.68 16.30
N CYS A 202 -0.48 16.89 17.60
CA CYS A 202 -0.86 18.09 18.36
C CYS A 202 -2.33 18.52 18.18
N ASP A 203 -3.27 17.58 18.23
CA ASP A 203 -4.70 17.82 17.99
C ASP A 203 -4.98 18.53 16.66
N ARG A 204 -4.09 18.33 15.67
CA ARG A 204 -4.22 18.81 14.30
C ARG A 204 -4.06 17.65 13.35
N THR A 205 -4.64 17.84 12.17
CA THR A 205 -4.41 16.96 11.04
C THR A 205 -3.71 17.76 9.95
N VAL A 206 -2.56 17.28 9.50
CA VAL A 206 -1.85 17.87 8.36
C VAL A 206 -1.94 16.91 7.20
N GLU A 207 -2.62 17.31 6.14
CA GLU A 207 -2.68 16.55 4.91
C GLU A 207 -1.42 16.79 4.08
N VAL A 208 -0.66 15.71 3.85
CA VAL A 208 0.56 15.73 3.05
C VAL A 208 0.26 15.04 1.73
N LEU A 209 0.36 15.77 0.62
CA LEU A 209 0.31 15.17 -0.71
C LEU A 209 1.65 14.49 -1.02
N ILE A 210 1.61 13.24 -1.48
CA ILE A 210 2.79 12.47 -1.84
C ILE A 210 2.63 11.95 -3.26
N ARG A 211 3.61 12.26 -4.11
CA ARG A 211 3.71 11.74 -5.47
C ARG A 211 4.66 10.55 -5.49
N PHE A 212 4.21 9.46 -6.07
CA PHE A 212 4.97 8.24 -6.23
C PHE A 212 5.26 7.98 -7.71
N THR A 213 6.44 7.45 -7.98
CA THR A 213 6.82 6.93 -9.29
C THR A 213 7.50 5.60 -9.09
N ALA A 214 6.87 4.51 -9.55
CA ALA A 214 7.47 3.19 -9.47
C ALA A 214 8.83 3.17 -10.19
N ASP A 215 9.82 2.51 -9.59
CA ASP A 215 11.20 2.50 -10.10
C ASP A 215 11.50 1.33 -11.05
N GLY A 216 10.60 0.35 -11.14
CA GLY A 216 10.76 -0.86 -11.94
C GLY A 216 11.32 -2.06 -11.20
N ASP A 217 11.91 -1.86 -10.02
CA ASP A 217 12.62 -2.89 -9.25
C ASP A 217 11.89 -3.29 -7.96
N GLY A 218 10.66 -2.79 -7.80
CA GLY A 218 9.80 -3.05 -6.65
C GLY A 218 9.87 -1.99 -5.57
N GLY A 219 10.49 -0.84 -5.86
CA GLY A 219 10.44 0.38 -5.07
C GLY A 219 9.62 1.48 -5.75
N ALA A 220 9.62 2.66 -5.15
CA ALA A 220 9.10 3.87 -5.77
C ALA A 220 9.88 5.09 -5.30
N PHE A 221 10.16 6.00 -6.23
CA PHE A 221 10.59 7.35 -5.88
C PHE A 221 9.43 8.11 -5.25
N THR A 222 9.71 8.82 -4.15
CA THR A 222 8.71 9.62 -3.44
C THR A 222 9.06 11.09 -3.52
N ARG A 223 8.04 11.92 -3.75
CA ARG A 223 8.17 13.37 -3.77
C ARG A 223 7.05 13.99 -2.96
N ILE A 224 7.42 14.79 -1.97
CA ILE A 224 6.50 15.58 -1.14
C ILE A 224 6.65 17.05 -1.54
N PRO A 225 5.69 17.63 -2.28
CA PRO A 225 5.74 19.04 -2.66
C PRO A 225 5.49 19.91 -1.43
N GLY A 226 6.44 20.80 -1.08
CA GLY A 226 6.35 21.60 0.15
C GLY A 226 5.23 22.66 0.17
N ASP A 227 4.63 22.92 -1.00
CA ASP A 227 3.52 23.82 -1.26
C ASP A 227 2.15 23.11 -1.31
N GLU A 228 2.13 21.78 -1.34
CA GLU A 228 0.91 20.96 -1.42
C GLU A 228 0.65 20.24 -0.08
N ILE A 229 0.83 20.98 1.01
CA ILE A 229 0.59 20.53 2.39
C ILE A 229 -0.48 21.43 3.01
N ARG A 230 -1.52 20.82 3.59
CA ARG A 230 -2.65 21.54 4.17
C ARG A 230 -2.80 21.23 5.65
N VAL A 231 -2.65 22.24 6.49
CA VAL A 231 -3.02 22.16 7.92
C VAL A 231 -4.53 22.29 8.02
N LEU A 232 -5.20 21.29 8.57
CA LEU A 232 -6.63 21.33 8.84
C LEU A 232 -6.90 22.04 10.18
N PRO A 233 -8.09 22.65 10.34
CA PRO A 233 -8.51 23.31 11.58
C PRO A 233 -8.40 22.42 12.81
#